data_AF-A0AA34W7J9-F1
#
_entry.id   AF-A0AA34W7J9-F1
#
_cell.length_a   1.000
_cell.length_b   1.000
_cell.length_c   1.000
_cell.angle_alpha   90.00
_cell.angle_beta   90.00
_cell.angle_gamma   90.00
#
_symmetry.space_group_name_H-M   'P 1'
#
loop_
_entity.id
_entity.type
_entity.pdbx_description
1 polymer ?
#
loop_
_entity_poly.entity_id
_entity_poly.type
_entity_poly.pdbx_seq_one_letter_code
_entity_poly.pdbx_strand_id
1 'polypeptide(L)'
;MQNNTVKTLLAGKKYLLLQGPMGPFFNDVANWLETLEREAVNVVFNGGDRFYCRHRQHLTYTQTPKEFPTWLKETWKVYPFDTILCFGDCRPLHRAAHAWAKAKGIRFMAFEEGYLRPHFITLEEGGVNAFSPLPRDPDFYRSLPDFPPSEPQPLKPSSGRRYIHATWYYLVGWRYRHEFMHYRHHKSFSPWYEAKCWGRAWWRKQWYGWKQRGVMETLQTTFDQRYYLAILQVYNDSQIRNHSPYADVRDYINDVIFSFARKAPKDDVLVIKHHPMDRGHRLYGPLIKRLSKKYGVTNRVIYVHDLPMPELLTHAKAVVTINSTAGISALVHNKPLKVMGNALYDIKGMTYQGHLHQFWTANFKPDMKLFKKFREYLLENTQINAVYYGEKTGVECIKRFVIKKINHLSNELQSQNMVK
;
A
#
# COMPACT_ATOMS: atom_id res chain seq x y z
N MET A 1 5.55 -16.10 -19.18
CA MET A 1 5.85 -14.65 -18.97
C MET A 1 6.69 -14.45 -17.71
N GLN A 2 7.75 -13.62 -17.75
CA GLN A 2 8.65 -13.32 -16.61
C GLN A 2 8.32 -11.93 -16.03
N ASN A 3 8.02 -11.84 -14.72
CA ASN A 3 7.60 -10.56 -14.14
C ASN A 3 8.71 -9.52 -14.30
N ASN A 4 8.40 -8.42 -14.99
CA ASN A 4 9.37 -7.44 -15.43
C ASN A 4 10.01 -6.68 -14.25
N THR A 5 9.33 -6.52 -13.11
CA THR A 5 9.95 -5.89 -11.93
C THR A 5 11.07 -6.75 -11.35
N VAL A 6 10.95 -8.08 -11.38
CA VAL A 6 11.98 -8.98 -10.83
C VAL A 6 13.20 -9.05 -11.76
N LYS A 7 13.00 -8.97 -13.09
CA LYS A 7 14.09 -8.79 -14.05
C LYS A 7 14.86 -7.49 -13.80
N THR A 8 14.13 -6.40 -13.57
CA THR A 8 14.67 -5.05 -13.32
C THR A 8 15.37 -4.96 -11.96
N LEU A 9 14.85 -5.66 -10.94
CA LEU A 9 15.50 -5.85 -9.65
C LEU A 9 16.77 -6.68 -9.75
N LEU A 10 16.81 -7.64 -10.67
CA LEU A 10 18.07 -8.18 -11.15
C LEU A 10 18.76 -7.09 -12.00
N ALA A 11 19.33 -7.38 -13.18
CA ALA A 11 20.01 -6.41 -14.07
C ALA A 11 21.21 -5.59 -13.49
N GLY A 12 21.01 -4.82 -12.41
CA GLY A 12 22.04 -4.18 -11.59
C GLY A 12 23.01 -5.17 -10.91
N LYS A 13 24.01 -4.66 -10.20
CA LYS A 13 25.12 -5.45 -9.63
C LYS A 13 25.48 -5.04 -8.19
N LYS A 14 25.40 -3.75 -7.88
CA LYS A 14 25.73 -3.18 -6.57
C LYS A 14 24.53 -2.40 -6.03
N TYR A 15 24.03 -2.81 -4.86
CA TYR A 15 22.78 -2.34 -4.28
C TYR A 15 23.01 -1.55 -2.99
N LEU A 16 22.34 -0.41 -2.86
CA LEU A 16 22.17 0.32 -1.60
C LEU A 16 20.74 0.15 -1.09
N LEU A 17 20.56 -0.61 -0.01
CA LEU A 17 19.25 -0.86 0.58
C LEU A 17 18.99 0.15 1.71
N LEU A 18 18.06 1.09 1.47
CA LEU A 18 17.60 2.05 2.46
C LEU A 18 16.66 1.38 3.48
N GLN A 19 15.75 2.15 4.09
CA GLN A 19 14.90 1.62 5.15
C GLN A 19 13.81 0.71 4.58
N GLY A 20 13.81 -0.55 5.02
CA GLY A 20 12.84 -1.58 4.62
C GLY A 20 11.48 -1.50 5.34
N PRO A 21 10.65 -2.54 5.18
CA PRO A 21 9.53 -2.81 6.08
C PRO A 21 10.06 -3.30 7.44
N MET A 22 9.25 -3.20 8.50
CA MET A 22 9.64 -3.61 9.86
C MET A 22 9.80 -5.13 9.94
N GLY A 23 11.03 -5.64 9.85
CA GLY A 23 11.32 -7.07 9.86
C GLY A 23 12.61 -7.42 9.10
N PRO A 24 12.92 -8.72 8.97
CA PRO A 24 14.15 -9.19 8.34
C PRO A 24 14.18 -9.04 6.81
N PHE A 25 13.08 -8.63 6.16
CA PHE A 25 12.92 -8.70 4.71
C PHE A 25 14.06 -8.06 3.90
N PHE A 26 14.56 -6.88 4.27
CA PHE A 26 15.67 -6.24 3.54
C PHE A 26 17.04 -6.88 3.80
N ASN A 27 17.26 -7.46 4.99
CA ASN A 27 18.42 -8.31 5.26
C ASN A 27 18.35 -9.59 4.42
N ASP A 28 17.16 -10.20 4.33
CA ASP A 28 16.93 -11.41 3.54
C ASP A 28 17.07 -11.13 2.03
N VAL A 29 16.63 -9.96 1.54
CA VAL A 29 16.80 -9.53 0.13
C VAL A 29 18.29 -9.35 -0.16
N ALA A 30 19.05 -8.68 0.72
CA ALA A 30 20.49 -8.50 0.54
C ALA A 30 21.22 -9.86 0.50
N ASN A 31 20.95 -10.76 1.45
CA ASN A 31 21.48 -12.14 1.43
C ASN A 31 21.14 -12.88 0.12
N TRP A 32 19.92 -12.69 -0.42
CA TRP A 32 19.53 -13.34 -1.67
C TRP A 32 20.25 -12.76 -2.89
N LEU A 33 20.40 -11.43 -2.97
CA LEU A 33 21.17 -10.80 -4.04
C LEU A 33 22.63 -11.28 -4.03
N GLU A 34 23.24 -11.46 -2.85
CA GLU A 34 24.59 -12.03 -2.71
C GLU A 34 24.68 -13.49 -3.16
N THR A 35 23.66 -14.32 -2.93
CA THR A 35 23.60 -15.68 -3.52
C THR A 35 23.47 -15.69 -5.05
N LEU A 36 23.34 -14.52 -5.69
CA LEU A 36 23.34 -14.32 -7.14
C LEU A 36 24.54 -13.48 -7.62
N GLU A 37 25.63 -13.48 -6.85
CA GLU A 37 26.91 -12.80 -7.16
C GLU A 37 26.79 -11.27 -7.25
N ARG A 38 26.05 -10.66 -6.30
CA ARG A 38 25.79 -9.21 -6.26
C ARG A 38 26.15 -8.63 -4.91
N GLU A 39 26.61 -7.39 -4.89
CA GLU A 39 26.94 -6.69 -3.66
C GLU A 39 25.70 -5.96 -3.12
N ALA A 40 25.37 -6.12 -1.84
CA ALA A 40 24.16 -5.54 -1.25
C ALA A 40 24.41 -4.94 0.14
N VAL A 41 24.47 -3.62 0.24
CA VAL A 41 24.79 -2.90 1.48
C VAL A 41 23.55 -2.26 2.06
N ASN A 42 23.22 -2.61 3.31
CA ASN A 42 22.10 -2.02 4.05
C ASN A 42 22.49 -0.68 4.68
N VAL A 43 21.56 0.27 4.71
CA VAL A 43 21.68 1.55 5.42
C VAL A 43 20.79 1.54 6.67
N VAL A 44 21.42 1.78 7.81
CA VAL A 44 20.79 1.80 9.14
C VAL A 44 20.51 3.24 9.54
N PHE A 45 19.22 3.56 9.72
CA PHE A 45 18.77 4.89 10.15
C PHE A 45 18.34 4.94 11.63
N ASN A 46 18.08 3.78 12.25
CA ASN A 46 17.79 3.68 13.67
C ASN A 46 18.11 2.28 14.23
N GLY A 47 18.06 2.12 15.56
CA GLY A 47 18.35 0.85 16.23
C GLY A 47 17.50 -0.35 15.80
N GLY A 48 16.26 -0.13 15.35
CA GLY A 48 15.40 -1.17 14.78
C GLY A 48 15.90 -1.66 13.42
N ASP A 49 16.41 -0.76 12.57
CA ASP A 49 17.06 -1.16 11.31
C ASP A 49 18.33 -1.96 11.60
N ARG A 50 19.14 -1.51 12.56
CA ARG A 50 20.37 -2.21 12.99
C ARG A 50 20.08 -3.64 13.45
N PHE A 51 19.07 -3.81 14.29
CA PHE A 51 18.65 -5.12 14.81
C PHE A 51 18.32 -6.11 13.68
N TYR A 52 17.65 -5.66 12.62
CA TYR A 52 17.31 -6.53 11.48
C TYR A 52 18.45 -6.76 10.49
N CYS A 53 19.51 -5.96 10.50
CA CYS A 53 20.74 -6.24 9.75
C CYS A 53 21.58 -7.39 10.36
N ARG A 54 21.27 -7.83 11.59
CA ARG A 54 21.92 -8.95 12.29
C ARG A 54 23.45 -8.80 12.31
N HIS A 55 24.17 -9.66 11.59
CA HIS A 55 25.64 -9.70 11.51
C HIS A 55 26.17 -9.14 10.17
N ARG A 56 25.31 -8.59 9.31
CA ARG A 56 25.72 -8.02 8.02
C ARG A 56 26.49 -6.73 8.20
N GLN A 57 27.50 -6.53 7.34
CA GLN A 57 28.09 -5.21 7.13
C GLN A 57 27.01 -4.24 6.64
N HIS A 58 26.99 -3.05 7.24
CA HIS A 58 25.97 -2.03 6.99
C HIS A 58 26.56 -0.63 7.19
N LEU A 59 26.00 0.33 6.47
CA LEU A 59 26.35 1.74 6.63
C LEU A 59 25.40 2.37 7.65
N THR A 60 25.93 3.10 8.63
CA THR A 60 25.11 3.79 9.63
C THR A 60 24.94 5.25 9.23
N TYR A 61 23.70 5.75 9.24
CA TYR A 61 23.39 7.15 9.00
C TYR A 61 22.85 7.83 10.27
N THR A 62 23.65 8.74 10.84
CA THR A 62 23.34 9.46 12.08
C THR A 62 23.11 10.97 11.90
N GLN A 63 23.43 11.52 10.73
CA GLN A 63 23.35 12.96 10.40
C GLN A 63 21.90 13.45 10.18
N THR A 64 21.70 14.76 9.99
CA THR A 64 20.37 15.34 9.78
C THR A 64 19.81 15.02 8.38
N PRO A 65 18.48 15.05 8.16
CA PRO A 65 17.92 14.80 6.83
C PRO A 65 18.38 15.75 5.71
N LYS A 66 18.98 16.91 6.03
CA LYS A 66 19.53 17.85 5.05
C LYS A 66 20.87 17.39 4.47
N GLU A 67 21.68 16.68 5.26
CA GLU A 67 23.02 16.23 4.88
C GLU A 67 23.00 14.95 4.03
N PHE A 68 21.86 14.25 3.99
CA PHE A 68 21.72 12.94 3.36
C PHE A 68 22.11 12.89 1.87
N PRO A 69 21.82 13.90 1.02
CA PRO A 69 22.31 13.92 -0.37
C PRO A 69 23.84 14.02 -0.47
N THR A 70 24.50 14.74 0.45
CA THR A 70 25.95 14.81 0.54
C THR A 70 26.53 13.47 0.99
N TRP A 71 25.94 12.87 2.04
CA TRP A 71 26.31 11.54 2.50
C TRP A 71 26.17 10.45 1.42
N LEU A 72 25.09 10.50 0.61
CA LEU A 72 24.92 9.60 -0.54
C LEU A 72 26.03 9.80 -1.58
N LYS A 73 26.38 11.06 -1.90
CA LYS A 73 27.46 11.39 -2.83
C LYS A 73 28.81 10.83 -2.37
N GLU A 74 29.16 11.02 -1.11
CA GLU A 74 30.43 10.54 -0.56
C GLU A 74 30.44 9.00 -0.40
N THR A 75 29.33 8.41 0.02
CA THR A 75 29.13 6.95 0.04
C THR A 75 29.34 6.33 -1.35
N TRP A 76 28.77 6.94 -2.40
CA TRP A 76 28.87 6.43 -3.77
C TRP A 76 30.29 6.48 -4.35
N LYS A 77 31.16 7.39 -3.87
CA LYS A 77 32.58 7.39 -4.26
C LYS A 77 33.33 6.14 -3.77
N VAL A 78 32.96 5.64 -2.59
CA VAL A 78 33.59 4.48 -1.95
C VAL A 78 32.94 3.17 -2.39
N TYR A 79 31.61 3.18 -2.49
CA TYR A 79 30.79 2.05 -2.93
C TYR A 79 29.90 2.50 -4.10
N PRO A 80 30.36 2.37 -5.36
CA PRO A 80 29.65 2.88 -6.53
C PRO A 80 28.47 1.97 -6.90
N PHE A 81 27.39 2.05 -6.12
CA PHE A 81 26.15 1.33 -6.36
C PHE A 81 25.42 1.81 -7.62
N ASP A 82 24.75 0.89 -8.31
CA ASP A 82 23.94 1.16 -9.51
C ASP A 82 22.43 1.13 -9.24
N THR A 83 22.02 0.53 -8.12
CA THR A 83 20.61 0.37 -7.75
C THR A 83 20.37 0.73 -6.27
N ILE A 84 19.39 1.60 -6.01
CA ILE A 84 18.87 1.89 -4.66
C ILE A 84 17.55 1.15 -4.45
N LEU A 85 17.39 0.46 -3.32
CA LEU A 85 16.14 -0.16 -2.89
C LEU A 85 15.58 0.54 -1.64
N CYS A 86 14.29 0.80 -1.59
CA CYS A 86 13.62 1.37 -0.41
C CYS A 86 12.25 0.73 -0.17
N PHE A 87 11.66 0.89 1.01
CA PHE A 87 10.25 0.55 1.25
C PHE A 87 9.43 1.81 1.59
N GLY A 88 8.47 2.13 0.73
CA GLY A 88 7.72 3.39 0.73
C GLY A 88 8.59 4.59 0.34
N ASP A 89 8.45 5.09 -0.88
CA ASP A 89 9.22 6.22 -1.46
C ASP A 89 9.00 7.58 -0.75
N CYS A 90 7.86 7.75 -0.09
CA CYS A 90 7.40 8.99 0.49
C CYS A 90 8.18 9.48 1.74
N ARG A 91 9.09 8.68 2.31
CA ARG A 91 9.87 9.06 3.51
C ARG A 91 10.89 10.16 3.14
N PRO A 92 11.18 11.15 4.01
CA PRO A 92 12.06 12.28 3.66
C PRO A 92 13.41 11.87 3.07
N LEU A 93 14.09 10.87 3.66
CA LEU A 93 15.36 10.35 3.17
C LEU A 93 15.19 9.58 1.85
N HIS A 94 14.11 8.82 1.67
CA HIS A 94 13.85 8.10 0.43
C HIS A 94 13.56 9.05 -0.75
N ARG A 95 12.84 10.15 -0.52
CA ARG A 95 12.63 11.20 -1.54
C ARG A 95 13.95 11.88 -1.93
N ALA A 96 14.82 12.14 -0.96
CA ALA A 96 16.16 12.69 -1.22
C ALA A 96 17.04 11.70 -2.01
N ALA A 97 17.02 10.41 -1.67
CA ALA A 97 17.67 9.37 -2.45
C ALA A 97 17.12 9.25 -3.88
N HIS A 98 15.80 9.28 -4.07
CA HIS A 98 15.19 9.24 -5.39
C HIS A 98 15.62 10.43 -6.26
N ALA A 99 15.57 11.66 -5.72
CA ALA A 99 16.00 12.86 -6.44
C ALA A 99 17.49 12.80 -6.82
N TRP A 100 18.35 12.35 -5.90
CA TRP A 100 19.78 12.17 -6.13
C TRP A 100 20.07 11.08 -7.17
N ALA A 101 19.39 9.93 -7.09
CA ALA A 101 19.55 8.81 -8.02
C ALA A 101 19.11 9.18 -9.44
N LYS A 102 17.96 9.86 -9.57
CA LYS A 102 17.46 10.39 -10.85
C LYS A 102 18.47 11.35 -11.50
N ALA A 103 19.08 12.24 -10.72
CA ALA A 103 20.12 13.16 -11.21
C ALA A 103 21.46 12.47 -11.59
N LYS A 104 21.62 11.19 -11.24
CA LYS A 104 22.81 10.38 -11.53
C LYS A 104 22.58 9.23 -12.52
N GLY A 105 21.36 9.03 -13.00
CA GLY A 105 21.01 7.87 -13.82
C GLY A 105 21.10 6.54 -13.05
N ILE A 106 21.06 6.58 -11.72
CA ILE A 106 21.09 5.40 -10.85
C ILE A 106 19.68 4.87 -10.69
N ARG A 107 19.51 3.55 -10.80
CA ARG A 107 18.20 2.90 -10.65
C ARG A 107 17.67 3.12 -9.23
N PHE A 108 16.41 3.52 -9.10
CA PHE A 108 15.72 3.60 -7.82
C PHE A 108 14.49 2.71 -7.87
N MET A 109 14.38 1.75 -6.95
CA MET A 109 13.21 0.88 -6.84
C MET A 109 12.58 0.95 -5.46
N ALA A 110 11.25 1.01 -5.43
CA ALA A 110 10.47 1.09 -4.22
C ALA A 110 9.60 -0.16 -4.03
N PHE A 111 9.78 -0.81 -2.89
CA PHE A 111 8.87 -1.83 -2.38
C PHE A 111 7.69 -1.18 -1.65
N GLU A 112 6.51 -1.79 -1.74
CA GLU A 112 5.32 -1.40 -0.99
C GLU A 112 4.45 -2.63 -0.64
N GLU A 113 3.52 -2.49 0.29
CA GLU A 113 2.41 -3.44 0.47
C GLU A 113 1.61 -3.57 -0.83
N GLY A 114 1.35 -4.80 -1.28
CA GLY A 114 0.77 -5.06 -2.61
C GLY A 114 -0.49 -4.24 -2.93
N TYR A 115 -0.64 -3.87 -4.20
CA TYR A 115 -1.89 -3.31 -4.73
C TYR A 115 -2.98 -4.38 -4.80
N LEU A 116 -2.61 -5.60 -5.23
CA LEU A 116 -3.52 -6.73 -5.38
C LEU A 116 -3.50 -7.64 -4.15
N ARG A 117 -3.93 -7.10 -3.00
CA ARG A 117 -3.92 -7.82 -1.71
C ARG A 117 -4.87 -9.04 -1.72
N PRO A 118 -4.57 -10.10 -0.93
CA PRO A 118 -3.52 -10.18 0.09
C PRO A 118 -2.25 -10.96 -0.32
N HIS A 119 -2.17 -11.45 -1.57
CA HIS A 119 -1.17 -12.45 -1.98
C HIS A 119 0.12 -11.87 -2.60
N PHE A 120 0.29 -10.55 -2.56
CA PHE A 120 1.36 -9.86 -3.27
C PHE A 120 2.03 -8.76 -2.45
N ILE A 121 3.29 -8.49 -2.80
CA ILE A 121 3.99 -7.24 -2.52
C ILE A 121 4.20 -6.48 -3.84
N THR A 122 4.33 -5.17 -3.77
CA THR A 122 4.66 -4.36 -4.94
C THR A 122 6.14 -4.05 -4.96
N LEU A 123 6.73 -4.06 -6.16
CA LEU A 123 8.03 -3.48 -6.46
C LEU A 123 7.92 -2.74 -7.80
N GLU A 124 8.38 -1.50 -7.83
CA GLU A 124 8.41 -0.67 -9.05
C GLU A 124 9.71 0.14 -9.13
N GLU A 125 10.15 0.44 -10.34
CA GLU A 125 11.21 1.41 -10.63
C GLU A 125 10.62 2.84 -10.64
N GLY A 126 11.39 3.83 -10.19
CA GLY A 126 11.00 5.25 -10.15
C GLY A 126 10.07 5.66 -9.00
N GLY A 127 9.10 4.84 -8.62
CA GLY A 127 8.18 5.16 -7.52
C GLY A 127 7.00 4.20 -7.39
N VAL A 128 6.21 4.37 -6.33
CA VAL A 128 5.02 3.56 -6.02
C VAL A 128 3.81 4.44 -5.70
N ASN A 129 2.62 3.82 -5.65
CA ASN A 129 1.34 4.48 -5.47
C ASN A 129 1.17 5.62 -6.50
N ALA A 130 0.88 6.84 -6.06
CA ALA A 130 0.74 7.97 -6.97
C ALA A 130 2.04 8.47 -7.63
N PHE A 131 3.22 7.99 -7.20
CA PHE A 131 4.50 8.18 -7.90
C PHE A 131 4.86 7.01 -8.84
N SER A 132 4.01 5.98 -8.95
CA SER A 132 4.16 4.92 -9.96
C SER A 132 4.29 5.54 -11.36
N PRO A 133 5.28 5.10 -12.18
CA PRO A 133 5.49 5.63 -13.53
C PRO A 133 4.50 5.06 -14.56
N LEU A 134 3.55 4.23 -14.14
CA LEU A 134 2.64 3.56 -15.07
C LEU A 134 1.73 4.55 -15.81
N PRO A 135 1.44 4.32 -17.11
CA PRO A 135 0.52 5.17 -17.87
C PRO A 135 -0.84 5.28 -17.19
N ARG A 136 -1.43 6.49 -17.23
CA ARG A 136 -2.82 6.72 -16.79
C ARG A 136 -3.79 6.94 -17.95
N ASP A 137 -3.26 6.87 -19.17
CA ASP A 137 -4.05 6.84 -20.38
C ASP A 137 -4.78 5.48 -20.47
N PRO A 138 -6.13 5.44 -20.53
CA PRO A 138 -6.85 4.20 -20.74
C PRO A 138 -6.51 3.51 -22.07
N ASP A 139 -6.13 4.26 -23.10
CA ASP A 139 -5.94 3.71 -24.44
C ASP A 139 -4.63 2.91 -24.56
N PHE A 140 -3.60 3.24 -23.75
CA PHE A 140 -2.46 2.35 -23.49
C PHE A 140 -2.94 0.95 -23.10
N TYR A 141 -3.79 0.83 -22.07
CA TYR A 141 -4.26 -0.47 -21.58
C TYR A 141 -5.20 -1.18 -22.56
N ARG A 142 -5.97 -0.44 -23.36
CA ARG A 142 -6.82 -1.01 -24.42
C ARG A 142 -6.01 -1.60 -25.57
N SER A 143 -4.86 -0.99 -25.90
CA SER A 143 -3.96 -1.48 -26.96
C SER A 143 -3.18 -2.75 -26.57
N LEU A 144 -3.11 -3.09 -25.28
CA LEU A 144 -2.40 -4.29 -24.83
C LEU A 144 -3.07 -5.57 -25.36
N PRO A 145 -2.30 -6.61 -25.70
CA PRO A 145 -2.85 -7.93 -26.02
C PRO A 145 -3.56 -8.54 -24.80
N ASP A 146 -4.36 -9.59 -25.00
CA ASP A 146 -4.93 -10.34 -23.88
C ASP A 146 -3.80 -11.09 -23.16
N PHE A 147 -3.80 -11.01 -21.83
CA PHE A 147 -2.83 -11.73 -21.00
C PHE A 147 -3.33 -13.16 -20.75
N PRO A 148 -2.44 -14.17 -20.70
CA PRO A 148 -2.81 -15.51 -20.29
C PRO A 148 -3.29 -15.51 -18.83
N PRO A 149 -4.25 -16.38 -18.46
CA PRO A 149 -4.69 -16.51 -17.08
C PRO A 149 -3.51 -16.75 -16.13
N SER A 150 -3.39 -15.93 -15.09
CA SER A 150 -2.37 -16.09 -14.06
C SER A 150 -3.04 -16.35 -12.72
N GLU A 151 -2.91 -17.58 -12.22
CA GLU A 151 -3.35 -17.95 -10.88
C GLU A 151 -2.18 -17.79 -9.89
N PRO A 152 -2.22 -16.78 -9.00
CA PRO A 152 -1.21 -16.63 -7.96
C PRO A 152 -1.34 -17.71 -6.91
N GLN A 153 -0.23 -18.08 -6.27
CA GLN A 153 -0.29 -18.99 -5.13
C GLN A 153 -1.04 -18.28 -3.97
N PRO A 154 -2.00 -18.97 -3.31
CA PRO A 154 -2.74 -18.39 -2.19
C PRO A 154 -1.80 -18.23 -0.98
N LEU A 155 -1.32 -17.02 -0.76
CA LEU A 155 -0.46 -16.66 0.38
C LEU A 155 -1.26 -15.94 1.47
N LYS A 156 -1.17 -16.42 2.71
CA LYS A 156 -1.86 -15.81 3.86
C LYS A 156 -0.89 -14.97 4.70
N PRO A 157 -0.99 -13.63 4.71
CA PRO A 157 -0.16 -12.80 5.57
C PRO A 157 -0.52 -12.99 7.05
N SER A 158 0.50 -13.21 7.88
CA SER A 158 0.38 -13.42 9.32
C SER A 158 0.43 -12.10 10.08
N SER A 159 -0.73 -11.69 10.62
CA SER A 159 -0.82 -10.52 11.50
C SER A 159 0.00 -10.69 12.79
N GLY A 160 0.09 -11.91 13.34
CA GLY A 160 0.90 -12.19 14.53
C GLY A 160 2.38 -11.92 14.31
N ARG A 161 2.95 -12.43 13.20
CA ARG A 161 4.36 -12.18 12.84
C ARG A 161 4.64 -10.69 12.58
N ARG A 162 3.69 -9.99 11.94
CA ARG A 162 3.76 -8.53 11.77
C ARG A 162 3.82 -7.80 13.11
N TYR A 163 2.99 -8.16 14.09
CA TYR A 163 3.00 -7.54 15.41
C TYR A 163 4.31 -7.84 16.17
N ILE A 164 4.78 -9.09 16.16
CA ILE A 164 6.05 -9.47 16.80
C ILE A 164 7.22 -8.63 16.25
N HIS A 165 7.34 -8.53 14.91
CA HIS A 165 8.42 -7.75 14.30
C HIS A 165 8.26 -6.23 14.52
N ALA A 166 7.04 -5.69 14.46
CA ALA A 166 6.80 -4.29 14.79
C ALA A 166 7.19 -3.98 16.25
N THR A 167 6.80 -4.83 17.21
CA THR A 167 7.14 -4.67 18.63
C THR A 167 8.65 -4.65 18.84
N TRP A 168 9.39 -5.64 18.31
CA TRP A 168 10.85 -5.64 18.41
C TRP A 168 11.51 -4.44 17.73
N TYR A 169 11.03 -4.06 16.54
CA TYR A 169 11.52 -2.88 15.83
C TYR A 169 11.40 -1.59 16.67
N TYR A 170 10.22 -1.33 17.24
CA TYR A 170 10.00 -0.14 18.07
C TYR A 170 10.73 -0.20 19.42
N LEU A 171 10.78 -1.36 20.09
CA LEU A 171 11.50 -1.50 21.36
C LEU A 171 13.00 -1.25 21.20
N VAL A 172 13.64 -1.90 20.21
CA VAL A 172 15.08 -1.77 19.98
C VAL A 172 15.42 -0.40 19.40
N GLY A 173 14.59 0.12 18.50
CA GLY A 173 14.70 1.49 18.00
C GLY A 173 14.61 2.54 19.12
N TRP A 174 13.69 2.39 20.07
CA TRP A 174 13.56 3.30 21.21
C TRP A 174 14.71 3.17 22.21
N ARG A 175 15.19 1.94 22.47
CA ARG A 175 16.32 1.65 23.38
C ARG A 175 17.64 2.25 22.90
N TYR A 176 17.84 2.33 21.59
CA TYR A 176 19.06 2.88 20.97
C TYR A 176 18.84 4.27 20.33
N ARG A 177 17.72 4.95 20.61
CA ARG A 177 17.40 6.26 20.00
C ARG A 177 18.46 7.35 20.24
N HIS A 178 19.24 7.22 21.31
CA HIS A 178 20.33 8.15 21.65
C HIS A 178 21.54 8.04 20.71
N GLU A 179 21.72 6.90 20.03
CA GLU A 179 22.77 6.73 19.01
C GLU A 179 22.35 7.30 17.64
N PHE A 180 21.07 7.66 17.51
CA PHE A 180 20.45 8.15 16.27
C PHE A 180 19.68 9.46 16.52
N MET A 181 20.30 10.41 17.24
CA MET A 181 19.60 11.61 17.76
C MET A 181 18.91 12.46 16.68
N HIS A 182 19.44 12.50 15.46
CA HIS A 182 18.85 13.26 14.35
C HIS A 182 17.81 12.46 13.54
N TYR A 183 17.63 11.17 13.81
CA TYR A 183 16.60 10.36 13.15
C TYR A 183 15.20 10.74 13.62
N ARG A 184 14.34 11.11 12.67
CA ARG A 184 12.91 11.32 12.89
C ARG A 184 12.13 10.23 12.19
N HIS A 185 11.53 9.32 12.97
CA HIS A 185 10.65 8.30 12.41
C HIS A 185 9.40 8.93 11.78
N HIS A 186 8.88 8.31 10.72
CA HIS A 186 7.73 8.81 9.97
C HIS A 186 6.38 8.65 10.71
N LYS A 187 6.38 7.91 11.83
CA LYS A 187 5.26 7.67 12.76
C LYS A 187 5.72 7.92 14.20
N SER A 188 4.77 7.91 15.16
CA SER A 188 5.10 7.96 16.58
C SER A 188 6.04 6.81 16.95
N PHE A 189 7.21 7.14 17.52
CA PHE A 189 8.25 6.17 17.89
C PHE A 189 8.26 5.86 19.39
N SER A 190 7.13 6.11 20.08
CA SER A 190 6.95 5.85 21.51
C SER A 190 6.24 4.50 21.72
N PRO A 191 6.93 3.47 22.25
CA PRO A 191 6.32 2.17 22.51
C PRO A 191 5.12 2.27 23.45
N TRP A 192 5.19 3.14 24.46
CA TRP A 192 4.10 3.37 25.43
C TRP A 192 2.84 3.96 24.81
N TYR A 193 3.00 4.94 23.90
CA TYR A 193 1.87 5.53 23.17
C TYR A 193 1.21 4.51 22.26
N GLU A 194 2.00 3.75 21.50
CA GLU A 194 1.49 2.69 20.63
C GLU A 194 0.81 1.58 21.45
N ALA A 195 1.44 1.07 22.52
CA ALA A 195 0.84 0.06 23.39
C ALA A 195 -0.53 0.50 23.94
N LYS A 196 -0.66 1.74 24.41
CA LYS A 196 -1.94 2.32 24.84
C LYS A 196 -2.95 2.38 23.70
N CYS A 197 -2.53 2.74 22.49
CA CYS A 197 -3.41 2.76 21.32
C CYS A 197 -3.84 1.36 20.88
N TRP A 198 -2.96 0.36 20.90
CA TRP A 198 -3.27 -1.02 20.51
C TRP A 198 -4.14 -1.74 21.56
N GLY A 199 -3.91 -1.54 22.86
CA GLY A 199 -4.83 -2.00 23.91
C GLY A 199 -6.23 -1.40 23.75
N ARG A 200 -6.31 -0.08 23.50
CA ARG A 200 -7.57 0.61 23.16
C ARG A 200 -8.18 0.10 21.85
N ALA A 201 -7.38 -0.28 20.86
CA ALA A 201 -7.86 -0.86 19.60
C ALA A 201 -8.50 -2.23 19.82
N TRP A 202 -7.87 -3.09 20.65
CA TRP A 202 -8.38 -4.41 21.01
C TRP A 202 -9.71 -4.30 21.77
N TRP A 203 -9.78 -3.47 22.82
CA TRP A 203 -11.04 -3.24 23.55
C TRP A 203 -12.16 -2.75 22.62
N ARG A 204 -11.86 -1.75 21.78
CA ARG A 204 -12.80 -1.24 20.78
C ARG A 204 -13.22 -2.30 19.75
N LYS A 205 -12.36 -3.26 19.40
CA LYS A 205 -12.71 -4.37 18.50
C LYS A 205 -13.85 -5.20 19.10
N GLN A 206 -13.71 -5.61 20.36
CA GLN A 206 -14.74 -6.42 21.04
C GLN A 206 -16.05 -5.62 21.18
N TRP A 207 -15.93 -4.37 21.65
CA TRP A 207 -17.08 -3.47 21.79
C TRP A 207 -17.84 -3.23 20.48
N TYR A 208 -17.14 -2.94 19.38
CA TYR A 208 -17.79 -2.73 18.09
C TYR A 208 -18.26 -4.02 17.43
N GLY A 209 -17.59 -5.16 17.66
CA GLY A 209 -18.09 -6.47 17.25
C GLY A 209 -19.46 -6.78 17.84
N TRP A 210 -19.64 -6.57 19.15
CA TRP A 210 -20.94 -6.69 19.80
C TRP A 210 -21.93 -5.61 19.31
N LYS A 211 -21.54 -4.34 19.36
CA LYS A 211 -22.44 -3.21 19.05
C LYS A 211 -22.91 -3.17 17.59
N GLN A 212 -22.15 -3.75 16.65
CA GLN A 212 -22.44 -3.68 15.21
C GLN A 212 -22.86 -5.03 14.62
N ARG A 213 -23.14 -6.04 15.45
CA ARG A 213 -23.41 -7.43 15.03
C ARG A 213 -24.48 -7.59 13.93
N GLY A 214 -25.60 -6.86 14.02
CA GLY A 214 -26.67 -6.90 13.02
C GLY A 214 -26.53 -5.89 11.87
N VAL A 215 -25.51 -5.02 11.89
CA VAL A 215 -25.41 -3.94 10.90
C VAL A 215 -25.10 -4.49 9.50
N MET A 216 -24.33 -5.57 9.39
CA MET A 216 -24.04 -6.19 8.09
C MET A 216 -25.32 -6.76 7.45
N GLU A 217 -26.13 -7.47 8.23
CA GLU A 217 -27.43 -8.01 7.81
C GLU A 217 -28.37 -6.90 7.32
N THR A 218 -28.47 -5.77 8.03
CA THR A 218 -29.26 -4.61 7.57
C THR A 218 -28.73 -4.01 6.26
N LEU A 219 -27.41 -4.01 6.06
CA LEU A 219 -26.78 -3.56 4.81
C LEU A 219 -26.96 -4.57 3.65
N GLN A 220 -27.15 -5.86 3.94
CA GLN A 220 -27.40 -6.93 2.98
C GLN A 220 -28.87 -7.08 2.58
N THR A 221 -29.79 -6.56 3.41
CA THR A 221 -31.24 -6.71 3.22
C THR A 221 -31.91 -5.36 2.93
N THR A 222 -32.01 -4.49 3.95
CA THR A 222 -32.71 -3.20 3.84
C THR A 222 -32.04 -2.22 2.89
N PHE A 223 -30.70 -2.23 2.83
CA PHE A 223 -29.91 -1.26 2.07
C PHE A 223 -29.09 -1.86 0.92
N ASP A 224 -29.36 -3.10 0.48
CA ASP A 224 -28.62 -3.67 -0.65
C ASP A 224 -28.73 -2.79 -1.91
N GLN A 225 -27.59 -2.50 -2.54
CA GLN A 225 -27.42 -1.56 -3.64
C GLN A 225 -27.99 -0.14 -3.38
N ARG A 226 -28.23 0.22 -2.11
CA ARG A 226 -28.84 1.50 -1.66
C ARG A 226 -27.97 2.26 -0.66
N TYR A 227 -26.69 1.92 -0.54
CA TYR A 227 -25.72 2.75 0.18
C TYR A 227 -24.43 3.04 -0.58
N TYR A 228 -23.89 4.23 -0.34
CA TYR A 228 -22.55 4.61 -0.77
C TYR A 228 -21.54 4.27 0.33
N LEU A 229 -20.43 3.62 -0.02
CA LEU A 229 -19.39 3.26 0.93
C LEU A 229 -18.23 4.28 0.87
N ALA A 230 -18.07 5.07 1.93
CA ALA A 230 -16.92 5.95 2.11
C ALA A 230 -15.84 5.26 2.95
N ILE A 231 -14.71 4.93 2.32
CA ILE A 231 -13.60 4.21 2.97
C ILE A 231 -12.63 5.20 3.61
N LEU A 232 -12.42 5.10 4.93
CA LEU A 232 -11.40 5.88 5.65
C LEU A 232 -10.03 5.21 5.57
N GLN A 233 -8.97 6.02 5.64
CA GLN A 233 -7.57 5.61 5.65
C GLN A 233 -6.89 5.97 6.97
N VAL A 234 -5.62 5.55 7.14
CA VAL A 234 -4.83 5.83 8.34
C VAL A 234 -4.50 7.32 8.41
N TYR A 235 -4.78 7.98 9.54
CA TYR A 235 -4.61 9.44 9.67
C TYR A 235 -3.17 9.96 9.47
N ASN A 236 -2.16 9.09 9.64
CA ASN A 236 -0.74 9.42 9.48
C ASN A 236 -0.09 8.73 8.27
N ASP A 237 -0.90 8.23 7.34
CA ASP A 237 -0.43 7.69 6.06
C ASP A 237 0.26 8.78 5.22
N SER A 238 1.38 8.43 4.58
CA SER A 238 2.01 9.27 3.57
C SER A 238 1.10 9.50 2.36
N GLN A 239 0.21 8.55 2.04
CA GLN A 239 -0.76 8.70 0.95
C GLN A 239 -1.74 9.85 1.18
N ILE A 240 -2.09 10.17 2.44
CA ILE A 240 -2.89 11.36 2.75
C ILE A 240 -2.05 12.63 2.61
N ARG A 241 -0.86 12.66 3.20
CA ARG A 241 0.00 13.86 3.27
C ARG A 241 0.63 14.28 1.93
N ASN A 242 0.97 13.32 1.07
CA ASN A 242 1.72 13.58 -0.16
C ASN A 242 0.86 13.47 -1.42
N HIS A 243 -0.28 12.77 -1.35
CA HIS A 243 -1.07 12.35 -2.51
C HIS A 243 -2.58 12.61 -2.35
N SER A 244 -2.97 13.54 -1.48
CA SER A 244 -4.36 13.99 -1.38
C SER A 244 -4.44 15.51 -1.16
N PRO A 245 -5.57 16.14 -1.48
CA PRO A 245 -5.81 17.56 -1.15
C PRO A 245 -6.13 17.77 0.34
N TYR A 246 -6.19 16.71 1.15
CA TYR A 246 -6.65 16.74 2.54
C TYR A 246 -5.50 16.84 3.53
N ALA A 247 -5.57 17.80 4.45
CA ALA A 247 -4.64 17.89 5.58
C ALA A 247 -4.92 16.78 6.62
N ASP A 248 -6.19 16.38 6.76
CA ASP A 248 -6.63 15.33 7.68
C ASP A 248 -7.82 14.51 7.08
N VAL A 249 -7.92 13.24 7.46
CA VAL A 249 -9.09 12.38 7.14
C VAL A 249 -10.41 13.01 7.63
N ARG A 250 -10.37 13.89 8.63
CA ARG A 250 -11.51 14.70 9.10
C ARG A 250 -12.08 15.63 8.02
N ASP A 251 -11.25 16.14 7.12
CA ASP A 251 -11.64 17.06 6.05
C ASP A 251 -12.39 16.30 4.96
N TYR A 252 -11.85 15.14 4.56
CA TYR A 252 -12.53 14.17 3.69
C TYR A 252 -13.90 13.74 4.25
N ILE A 253 -14.00 13.46 5.56
CA ILE A 253 -15.28 13.13 6.21
C ILE A 253 -16.28 14.30 6.09
N ASN A 254 -15.83 15.55 6.24
CA ASN A 254 -16.69 16.72 6.04
C ASN A 254 -17.20 16.81 4.60
N ASP A 255 -16.31 16.73 3.61
CA ASP A 255 -16.66 16.88 2.20
C ASP A 255 -17.63 15.80 1.73
N VAL A 256 -17.39 14.55 2.14
CA VAL A 256 -18.26 13.42 1.82
C VAL A 256 -19.65 13.60 2.41
N ILE A 257 -19.77 13.91 3.71
CA ILE A 257 -21.09 14.08 4.35
C ILE A 257 -21.80 15.33 3.79
N PHE A 258 -21.08 16.44 3.58
CA PHE A 258 -21.65 17.68 3.01
C PHE A 258 -22.18 17.47 1.59
N SER A 259 -21.38 16.83 0.74
CA SER A 259 -21.74 16.57 -0.66
C SER A 259 -22.91 15.57 -0.74
N PHE A 260 -22.84 14.48 0.02
CA PHE A 260 -23.91 13.47 0.14
C PHE A 260 -25.24 14.12 0.57
N ALA A 261 -25.22 14.93 1.64
CA ALA A 261 -26.42 15.56 2.18
C ALA A 261 -27.13 16.50 1.19
N ARG A 262 -26.36 17.16 0.29
CA ARG A 262 -26.91 18.11 -0.68
C ARG A 262 -27.35 17.49 -2.01
N LYS A 263 -26.88 16.28 -2.34
CA LYS A 263 -26.97 15.75 -3.72
C LYS A 263 -27.30 14.26 -3.85
N ALA A 264 -27.19 13.45 -2.79
CA ALA A 264 -27.55 12.04 -2.87
C ALA A 264 -29.08 11.83 -2.79
N PRO A 265 -29.65 10.88 -3.58
CA PRO A 265 -31.08 10.53 -3.53
C PRO A 265 -31.57 10.31 -2.09
N LYS A 266 -32.77 10.78 -1.75
CA LYS A 266 -33.25 10.84 -0.35
C LYS A 266 -33.24 9.50 0.37
N ASP A 267 -33.47 8.41 -0.36
CA ASP A 267 -33.65 7.06 0.17
C ASP A 267 -32.37 6.21 0.18
N ASP A 268 -31.23 6.78 -0.24
CA ASP A 268 -29.90 6.17 -0.14
C ASP A 268 -29.23 6.52 1.21
N VAL A 269 -28.33 5.64 1.66
CA VAL A 269 -27.55 5.79 2.91
C VAL A 269 -26.06 5.99 2.62
N LEU A 270 -25.34 6.67 3.51
CA LEU A 270 -23.88 6.76 3.50
C LEU A 270 -23.30 5.85 4.59
N VAL A 271 -22.55 4.82 4.20
CA VAL A 271 -21.78 3.97 5.11
C VAL A 271 -20.34 4.47 5.16
N ILE A 272 -19.89 4.95 6.32
CA ILE A 272 -18.51 5.36 6.55
C ILE A 272 -17.77 4.21 7.24
N LYS A 273 -16.75 3.66 6.57
CA LYS A 273 -15.96 2.52 7.06
C LYS A 273 -14.66 3.00 7.70
N HIS A 274 -14.52 2.79 9.00
CA HIS A 274 -13.29 3.08 9.75
C HIS A 274 -12.13 2.17 9.33
N HIS A 275 -10.92 2.71 9.38
CA HIS A 275 -9.72 1.94 9.12
C HIS A 275 -9.31 1.11 10.36
N PRO A 276 -9.08 -0.21 10.26
CA PRO A 276 -8.82 -1.07 11.43
C PRO A 276 -7.60 -0.67 12.28
N MET A 277 -6.60 -0.03 11.66
CA MET A 277 -5.42 0.50 12.38
C MET A 277 -5.72 1.82 13.11
N ASP A 278 -6.62 2.66 12.60
CA ASP A 278 -6.99 3.93 13.25
C ASP A 278 -7.90 3.75 14.46
N ARG A 279 -8.50 2.56 14.63
CA ARG A 279 -9.41 2.23 15.76
C ARG A 279 -8.76 2.51 17.12
N GLY A 280 -7.45 2.31 17.23
CA GLY A 280 -6.67 2.61 18.43
C GLY A 280 -6.33 4.09 18.62
N HIS A 281 -6.17 4.82 17.52
CA HIS A 281 -5.51 6.14 17.50
C HIS A 281 -6.49 7.30 17.34
N ARG A 282 -7.65 7.07 16.71
CA ARG A 282 -8.62 8.10 16.30
C ARG A 282 -10.03 7.74 16.77
N LEU A 283 -10.92 8.72 16.79
CA LEU A 283 -12.33 8.54 17.16
C LEU A 283 -13.18 9.53 16.35
N TYR A 284 -13.59 9.12 15.14
CA TYR A 284 -14.35 10.00 14.24
C TYR A 284 -15.85 10.06 14.58
N GLY A 285 -16.37 9.17 15.44
CA GLY A 285 -17.79 9.11 15.81
C GLY A 285 -18.43 10.45 16.23
N PRO A 286 -17.82 11.23 17.15
CA PRO A 286 -18.33 12.56 17.54
C PRO A 286 -18.33 13.56 16.38
N LEU A 287 -17.29 13.55 15.53
CA LEU A 287 -17.22 14.39 14.33
C LEU A 287 -18.34 14.03 13.35
N ILE A 288 -18.49 12.75 13.02
CA ILE A 288 -19.51 12.24 12.11
C ILE A 288 -20.90 12.60 12.65
N LYS A 289 -21.22 12.30 13.91
CA LYS A 289 -22.51 12.66 14.53
C LYS A 289 -22.81 14.17 14.45
N ARG A 290 -21.80 15.02 14.70
CA ARG A 290 -21.92 16.48 14.60
C ARG A 290 -22.19 16.94 13.17
N LEU A 291 -21.47 16.40 12.18
CA LEU A 291 -21.64 16.74 10.77
C LEU A 291 -22.98 16.23 10.22
N SER A 292 -23.38 15.01 10.55
CA SER A 292 -24.68 14.47 10.16
C SER A 292 -25.84 15.29 10.74
N LYS A 293 -25.73 15.79 11.98
CA LYS A 293 -26.71 16.74 12.54
C LYS A 293 -26.66 18.09 11.79
N LYS A 294 -25.47 18.66 11.59
CA LYS A 294 -25.27 19.95 10.89
C LYS A 294 -25.87 19.96 9.48
N TYR A 295 -25.77 18.85 8.76
CA TYR A 295 -26.22 18.72 7.37
C TYR A 295 -27.54 17.93 7.23
N GLY A 296 -28.28 17.67 8.31
CA GLY A 296 -29.63 17.09 8.26
C GLY A 296 -29.72 15.61 7.87
N VAL A 297 -28.61 14.84 7.93
CA VAL A 297 -28.52 13.44 7.48
C VAL A 297 -28.26 12.44 8.61
N THR A 298 -28.60 12.76 9.86
CA THR A 298 -28.41 11.89 11.04
C THR A 298 -28.89 10.45 10.82
N ASN A 299 -30.06 10.27 10.22
CA ASN A 299 -30.69 8.95 9.99
C ASN A 299 -30.20 8.26 8.70
N ARG A 300 -29.29 8.90 7.96
CA ARG A 300 -28.77 8.44 6.66
C ARG A 300 -27.25 8.24 6.66
N VAL A 301 -26.59 8.27 7.81
CA VAL A 301 -25.14 8.04 7.94
C VAL A 301 -24.86 6.94 8.96
N ILE A 302 -24.37 5.80 8.50
CA ILE A 302 -23.99 4.65 9.32
C ILE A 302 -22.46 4.59 9.40
N TYR A 303 -21.90 4.48 10.60
CA TYR A 303 -20.45 4.47 10.82
C TYR A 303 -19.99 3.12 11.38
N VAL A 304 -19.21 2.37 10.61
CA VAL A 304 -18.88 0.95 10.86
C VAL A 304 -17.37 0.75 11.02
N HIS A 305 -16.96 -0.18 11.90
CA HIS A 305 -15.55 -0.34 12.27
C HIS A 305 -14.91 -1.61 11.69
N ASP A 306 -15.50 -2.77 11.97
CA ASP A 306 -14.85 -4.07 11.78
C ASP A 306 -15.61 -5.04 10.86
N LEU A 307 -16.61 -4.52 10.13
CA LEU A 307 -17.34 -5.31 9.13
C LEU A 307 -16.43 -5.75 7.95
N PRO A 308 -16.65 -6.94 7.36
CA PRO A 308 -15.85 -7.47 6.26
C PRO A 308 -15.91 -6.59 5.01
N MET A 309 -14.74 -6.25 4.45
CA MET A 309 -14.67 -5.40 3.26
C MET A 309 -15.30 -6.05 2.00
N PRO A 310 -15.14 -7.34 1.69
CA PRO A 310 -15.75 -7.93 0.49
C PRO A 310 -17.27 -7.86 0.52
N GLU A 311 -17.90 -8.14 1.67
CA GLU A 311 -19.36 -8.06 1.84
C GLU A 311 -19.85 -6.61 1.69
N LEU A 312 -19.18 -5.65 2.35
CA LEU A 312 -19.47 -4.22 2.17
C LEU A 312 -19.33 -3.77 0.70
N LEU A 313 -18.36 -4.32 -0.04
CA LEU A 313 -18.17 -3.97 -1.44
C LEU A 313 -19.19 -4.63 -2.36
N THR A 314 -19.64 -5.85 -2.09
CA THR A 314 -20.70 -6.52 -2.88
C THR A 314 -22.04 -5.77 -2.76
N HIS A 315 -22.42 -5.36 -1.56
CA HIS A 315 -23.73 -4.76 -1.28
C HIS A 315 -23.78 -3.23 -1.45
N ALA A 316 -22.63 -2.56 -1.60
CA ALA A 316 -22.59 -1.13 -1.90
C ALA A 316 -23.12 -0.80 -3.30
N LYS A 317 -23.85 0.31 -3.40
CA LYS A 317 -24.26 0.96 -4.66
C LYS A 317 -23.05 1.50 -5.43
N ALA A 318 -22.18 2.20 -4.70
CA ALA A 318 -20.99 2.86 -5.21
C ALA A 318 -20.03 3.18 -4.05
N VAL A 319 -18.77 3.48 -4.38
CA VAL A 319 -17.68 3.64 -3.39
C VAL A 319 -16.99 5.00 -3.56
N VAL A 320 -16.60 5.61 -2.44
CA VAL A 320 -15.76 6.81 -2.38
C VAL A 320 -14.51 6.49 -1.54
N THR A 321 -13.34 6.85 -2.03
CA THR A 321 -12.08 6.78 -1.28
C THR A 321 -11.15 7.94 -1.64
N ILE A 322 -10.14 8.20 -0.81
CA ILE A 322 -9.12 9.21 -1.15
C ILE A 322 -8.16 8.59 -2.16
N ASN A 323 -7.38 7.59 -1.75
CA ASN A 323 -6.42 6.87 -2.61
C ASN A 323 -6.07 5.46 -2.09
N SER A 324 -6.91 4.87 -1.25
CA SER A 324 -6.71 3.54 -0.69
C SER A 324 -6.64 2.46 -1.77
N THR A 325 -5.80 1.43 -1.62
CA THR A 325 -5.84 0.24 -2.50
C THR A 325 -7.16 -0.52 -2.41
N ALA A 326 -7.99 -0.27 -1.38
CA ALA A 326 -9.37 -0.74 -1.33
C ALA A 326 -10.26 -0.18 -2.45
N GLY A 327 -9.84 0.89 -3.15
CA GLY A 327 -10.45 1.33 -4.41
C GLY A 327 -10.30 0.27 -5.51
N ILE A 328 -9.14 -0.38 -5.61
CA ILE A 328 -8.95 -1.51 -6.53
C ILE A 328 -9.91 -2.66 -6.16
N SER A 329 -10.12 -2.92 -4.86
CA SER A 329 -11.13 -3.89 -4.42
C SER A 329 -12.56 -3.48 -4.84
N ALA A 330 -12.91 -2.19 -4.84
CA ALA A 330 -14.19 -1.74 -5.35
C ALA A 330 -14.35 -2.01 -6.86
N LEU A 331 -13.29 -1.83 -7.65
CA LEU A 331 -13.27 -2.19 -9.06
C LEU A 331 -13.40 -3.72 -9.27
N VAL A 332 -12.75 -4.55 -8.44
CA VAL A 332 -12.93 -6.02 -8.46
C VAL A 332 -14.40 -6.42 -8.23
N HIS A 333 -15.12 -5.71 -7.36
CA HIS A 333 -16.55 -5.91 -7.11
C HIS A 333 -17.46 -5.17 -8.12
N ASN A 334 -16.92 -4.69 -9.25
CA ASN A 334 -17.62 -3.94 -10.30
C ASN A 334 -18.43 -2.74 -9.77
N LYS A 335 -17.88 -2.01 -8.80
CA LYS A 335 -18.56 -0.85 -8.19
C LYS A 335 -18.12 0.47 -8.79
N PRO A 336 -19.07 1.37 -9.11
CA PRO A 336 -18.76 2.77 -9.44
C PRO A 336 -17.91 3.37 -8.33
N LEU A 337 -16.77 3.97 -8.70
CA LEU A 337 -15.75 4.42 -7.76
C LEU A 337 -15.40 5.89 -8.00
N LYS A 338 -15.53 6.72 -6.97
CA LYS A 338 -14.94 8.07 -6.94
C LYS A 338 -13.67 8.08 -6.09
N VAL A 339 -12.57 8.50 -6.73
CA VAL A 339 -11.29 8.81 -6.10
C VAL A 339 -11.26 10.30 -5.75
N MET A 340 -10.82 10.63 -4.52
CA MET A 340 -10.82 12.00 -3.96
C MET A 340 -9.41 12.52 -3.65
N GLY A 341 -8.38 11.74 -3.97
CA GLY A 341 -6.97 12.12 -3.99
C GLY A 341 -6.31 11.66 -5.28
N ASN A 342 -4.99 11.55 -5.27
CA ASN A 342 -4.21 11.01 -6.38
C ASN A 342 -3.98 9.51 -6.14
N ALA A 343 -4.43 8.66 -7.07
CA ALA A 343 -4.23 7.21 -7.04
C ALA A 343 -3.86 6.68 -8.45
N LEU A 344 -3.03 5.63 -8.52
CA LEU A 344 -2.54 5.10 -9.79
C LEU A 344 -3.63 4.43 -10.66
N TYR A 345 -4.71 3.98 -10.02
CA TYR A 345 -5.88 3.36 -10.68
C TYR A 345 -6.98 4.40 -11.02
N ASP A 346 -6.76 5.70 -10.77
CA ASP A 346 -7.73 6.75 -11.11
C ASP A 346 -7.62 7.08 -12.61
N ILE A 347 -8.20 6.20 -13.43
CA ILE A 347 -8.09 6.19 -14.88
C ILE A 347 -9.49 6.38 -15.47
N LYS A 348 -9.60 7.26 -16.47
CA LYS A 348 -10.86 7.53 -17.20
C LYS A 348 -11.44 6.23 -17.76
N GLY A 349 -12.64 5.87 -17.31
CA GLY A 349 -13.33 4.62 -17.67
C GLY A 349 -13.31 3.58 -16.56
N MET A 350 -12.24 3.51 -15.74
CA MET A 350 -12.25 2.70 -14.51
C MET A 350 -12.94 3.45 -13.36
N THR A 351 -12.67 4.74 -13.20
CA THR A 351 -13.17 5.57 -12.08
C THR A 351 -13.94 6.79 -12.57
N TYR A 352 -14.83 7.31 -11.72
CA TYR A 352 -15.62 8.49 -12.02
C TYR A 352 -14.80 9.77 -11.91
N GLN A 353 -14.54 10.37 -13.07
CA GLN A 353 -13.68 11.56 -13.21
C GLN A 353 -14.36 12.87 -12.81
N GLY A 354 -15.70 12.94 -12.83
CA GLY A 354 -16.46 14.13 -12.44
C GLY A 354 -16.35 14.50 -10.96
N HIS A 355 -16.96 15.62 -10.56
CA HIS A 355 -16.93 16.09 -9.19
C HIS A 355 -17.77 15.20 -8.26
N LEU A 356 -17.38 15.11 -6.98
CA LEU A 356 -18.11 14.30 -5.98
C LEU A 356 -19.61 14.64 -5.92
N HIS A 357 -19.97 15.91 -6.08
CA HIS A 357 -21.36 16.37 -6.02
C HIS A 357 -22.24 15.86 -7.19
N GLN A 358 -21.62 15.40 -8.29
CA GLN A 358 -22.29 14.80 -9.45
C GLN A 358 -22.35 13.27 -9.30
N PHE A 359 -21.32 12.68 -8.69
CA PHE A 359 -21.17 11.22 -8.52
C PHE A 359 -22.40 10.54 -7.90
N TRP A 360 -23.06 11.18 -6.91
CA TRP A 360 -24.21 10.60 -6.21
C TRP A 360 -25.44 10.32 -7.09
N THR A 361 -25.54 10.93 -8.27
CA THR A 361 -26.64 10.71 -9.22
C THR A 361 -26.14 10.25 -10.59
N ALA A 362 -24.83 10.04 -10.74
CA ALA A 362 -24.22 9.60 -11.98
C ALA A 362 -24.48 8.12 -12.25
N ASN A 363 -25.03 7.80 -13.42
CA ASN A 363 -25.11 6.43 -13.93
C ASN A 363 -23.75 5.98 -14.53
N PHE A 364 -22.68 6.08 -13.74
CA PHE A 364 -21.35 5.62 -14.14
C PHE A 364 -21.20 4.13 -13.85
N LYS A 365 -20.60 3.38 -14.78
CA LYS A 365 -20.19 1.99 -14.59
C LYS A 365 -18.72 1.84 -15.00
N PRO A 366 -17.87 1.15 -14.23
CA PRO A 366 -16.49 0.87 -14.64
C PRO A 366 -16.43 0.04 -15.93
N ASP A 367 -15.50 0.40 -16.82
CA ASP A 367 -15.09 -0.41 -17.96
C ASP A 367 -14.29 -1.62 -17.44
N MET A 368 -15.00 -2.74 -17.25
CA MET A 368 -14.40 -3.95 -16.69
C MET A 368 -13.41 -4.65 -17.65
N LYS A 369 -13.46 -4.35 -18.96
CA LYS A 369 -12.45 -4.83 -19.91
C LYS A 369 -11.14 -4.05 -19.72
N LEU A 370 -11.22 -2.72 -19.63
CA LEU A 370 -10.10 -1.86 -19.27
C LEU A 370 -9.52 -2.23 -17.90
N PHE A 371 -10.37 -2.44 -16.88
CA PHE A 371 -9.91 -2.85 -15.55
C PHE A 371 -9.18 -4.20 -15.58
N LYS A 372 -9.66 -5.18 -16.36
CA LYS A 372 -8.97 -6.48 -16.54
C LYS A 372 -7.55 -6.26 -17.09
N LYS A 373 -7.41 -5.51 -18.18
CA LYS A 373 -6.12 -5.17 -18.81
C LYS A 373 -5.16 -4.48 -17.84
N PHE A 374 -5.65 -3.46 -17.12
CA PHE A 374 -4.90 -2.76 -16.09
C PHE A 374 -4.43 -3.70 -14.97
N ARG A 375 -5.31 -4.57 -14.46
CA ARG A 375 -4.99 -5.53 -13.39
C ARG A 375 -3.95 -6.56 -13.84
N GLU A 376 -4.06 -7.07 -15.07
CA GLU A 376 -3.12 -8.02 -15.66
C GLU A 376 -1.75 -7.38 -15.91
N TYR A 377 -1.74 -6.14 -16.41
CA TYR A 377 -0.52 -5.35 -16.55
C TYR A 377 0.16 -5.10 -15.19
N LEU A 378 -0.61 -4.76 -14.13
CA LEU A 378 -0.07 -4.64 -12.78
C LEU A 378 0.57 -5.96 -12.32
N LEU A 379 -0.12 -7.09 -12.50
CA LEU A 379 0.36 -8.41 -12.10
C LEU A 379 1.74 -8.72 -12.70
N GLU A 380 1.92 -8.52 -14.01
CA GLU A 380 3.16 -8.91 -14.68
C GLU A 380 4.28 -7.87 -14.57
N ASN A 381 3.97 -6.60 -14.31
CA ASN A 381 4.99 -5.53 -14.27
C ASN A 381 5.34 -5.02 -12.86
N THR A 382 4.52 -5.30 -11.83
CA THR A 382 4.69 -4.65 -10.50
C THR A 382 4.45 -5.58 -9.29
N GLN A 383 3.64 -6.63 -9.43
CA GLN A 383 3.19 -7.43 -8.28
C GLN A 383 3.96 -8.75 -8.16
N ILE A 384 4.73 -8.90 -7.09
CA ILE A 384 5.43 -10.14 -6.75
C ILE A 384 4.52 -10.98 -5.85
N ASN A 385 4.24 -12.23 -6.20
CA ASN A 385 3.43 -13.16 -5.40
C ASN A 385 4.21 -13.63 -4.15
N ALA A 386 4.25 -12.74 -3.15
CA ALA A 386 4.95 -12.87 -1.89
C ALA A 386 4.20 -12.09 -0.79
N VAL A 387 4.56 -12.32 0.48
CA VAL A 387 4.08 -11.51 1.62
C VAL A 387 5.25 -11.19 2.55
N TYR A 388 5.30 -9.97 3.11
CA TYR A 388 6.37 -9.60 4.05
C TYR A 388 6.36 -10.43 5.34
N TYR A 389 5.18 -10.86 5.78
CA TYR A 389 4.94 -11.58 7.02
C TYR A 389 4.19 -12.87 6.72
N GLY A 390 4.91 -13.97 6.48
CA GLY A 390 4.34 -15.29 6.21
C GLY A 390 5.05 -16.40 6.99
N GLU A 391 4.61 -17.64 6.82
CA GLU A 391 5.37 -18.82 7.27
C GLU A 391 6.69 -18.93 6.51
N LYS A 392 6.62 -18.79 5.18
CA LYS A 392 7.75 -18.52 4.29
C LYS A 392 8.03 -17.01 4.32
N THR A 393 9.31 -16.63 4.28
CA THR A 393 9.69 -15.21 4.17
C THR A 393 9.31 -14.69 2.78
N GLY A 394 9.08 -13.37 2.64
CA GLY A 394 8.79 -12.77 1.33
C GLY A 394 9.89 -13.05 0.30
N VAL A 395 11.14 -13.22 0.76
CA VAL A 395 12.29 -13.56 -0.08
C VAL A 395 12.29 -15.02 -0.50
N GLU A 396 11.88 -15.94 0.36
CA GLU A 396 11.68 -17.35 -0.02
C GLU A 396 10.60 -17.48 -1.11
N CYS A 397 9.55 -16.64 -1.06
CA CYS A 397 8.58 -16.51 -2.15
C CYS A 397 9.21 -15.93 -3.43
N ILE A 398 10.01 -14.86 -3.34
CA ILE A 398 10.75 -14.30 -4.49
C ILE A 398 11.67 -15.35 -5.13
N LYS A 399 12.49 -16.05 -4.33
CA LYS A 399 13.39 -17.12 -4.80
C LYS A 399 12.61 -18.19 -5.56
N ARG A 400 11.54 -18.73 -4.98
CA ARG A 400 10.69 -19.74 -5.63
C ARG A 400 10.04 -19.22 -6.91
N PHE A 401 9.61 -17.97 -6.93
CA PHE A 401 9.01 -17.34 -8.10
C PHE A 401 10.01 -17.20 -9.25
N VAL A 402 11.26 -16.82 -8.94
CA VAL A 402 12.36 -16.78 -9.92
C VAL A 402 12.70 -18.19 -10.42
N ILE A 403 12.96 -19.14 -9.52
CA ILE A 403 13.37 -20.52 -9.87
C ILE A 403 12.29 -21.22 -10.71
N LYS A 404 11.01 -21.15 -10.31
CA LYS A 404 9.92 -21.74 -11.09
C LYS A 404 9.83 -21.18 -12.52
N LYS A 405 10.10 -19.87 -12.70
CA LYS A 405 10.06 -19.25 -14.03
C LYS A 405 11.32 -19.56 -14.86
N ILE A 406 12.50 -19.73 -14.25
CA ILE A 406 13.71 -20.21 -14.95
C ILE A 406 13.46 -21.64 -15.50
N ASN A 407 12.97 -22.54 -14.64
CA ASN A 407 12.71 -23.94 -15.03
C ASN A 407 11.58 -24.08 -16.08
N HIS A 408 10.62 -23.15 -16.09
CA HIS A 408 9.58 -23.14 -17.12
C HIS A 408 10.16 -22.77 -18.49
N LEU A 409 11.07 -21.79 -18.54
CA LEU A 409 11.73 -21.35 -19.78
C LEU A 409 12.71 -22.39 -20.33
N SER A 410 13.46 -23.10 -19.47
CA SER A 410 14.30 -24.21 -19.93
C SER A 410 13.46 -25.31 -20.58
N ASN A 411 12.27 -25.58 -20.03
CA ASN A 411 11.38 -26.61 -20.56
C ASN A 411 10.68 -26.17 -21.86
N GLU A 412 10.34 -24.89 -22.02
CA GLU A 412 9.83 -24.32 -23.29
C GLU A 412 10.90 -24.32 -24.40
N LEU A 413 12.17 -24.04 -24.06
CA LEU A 413 13.29 -24.13 -25.00
C LEU A 413 13.62 -25.58 -25.39
N GLN A 414 13.51 -26.53 -24.46
CA GLN A 414 13.69 -27.95 -24.74
C GLN A 414 12.55 -28.51 -25.61
N SER A 415 11.30 -28.12 -25.39
CA SER A 415 10.18 -28.59 -26.22
C SER A 415 10.23 -28.02 -27.64
N GLN A 416 10.66 -26.77 -27.83
CA GLN A 416 10.87 -26.19 -29.18
C GLN A 416 12.01 -26.86 -29.96
N ASN A 417 13.01 -27.41 -29.26
CA ASN A 417 14.14 -28.14 -29.87
C ASN A 417 13.87 -29.64 -30.10
N MET A 418 12.69 -30.17 -29.73
CA MET A 418 12.24 -31.54 -30.08
C MET A 418 11.17 -31.56 -31.20
N VAL A 419 10.86 -30.40 -31.78
CA VAL A 419 9.88 -30.24 -32.90
C VAL A 419 10.59 -29.67 -34.15
N LYS A 420 11.92 -29.76 -34.17
CA LYS A 420 12.81 -29.60 -35.34
C LYS A 420 13.67 -30.83 -35.47
#